data_AF-A0A4Q4X5T1-F1
#
_entry.id   AF-A0A4Q4X5T1-F1
#
_cell.length_a   1.000
_cell.length_b   1.000
_cell.length_c   1.000
_cell.angle_alpha   90.00
_cell.angle_beta   90.00
_cell.angle_gamma   90.00
#
_symmetry.space_group_name_H-M   'P 1'
#
loop_
_entity.id
_entity.type
_entity.pdbx_description
1 polymer ?
#
loop_
_entity_poly.entity_id
_entity_poly.type
_entity_poly.pdbx_seq_one_letter_code
_entity_poly.pdbx_strand_id
1 'polypeptide(L)'
;MPTTPKKWDAADTGGIDLVEEVTLLAVGGYNSTWLVKLHQSPEGTLTPMNDEGGPELTNGSRVDRFVLRLPFEDALVPNQVTNEVAFKRFVASRLPHIPVPRVFRFEATDRYDTSYIAEEFMDGSNLSSARMSFTLSQKESLALKLAIPPSTLPRSNLT
;
A
#
# COMPACT_ATOMS: atom_id res chain seq x y z
N MET A 1 -42.05 -8.06 -2.76
CA MET A 1 -41.22 -8.94 -1.92
C MET A 1 -40.43 -8.03 -0.99
N PRO A 2 -40.67 -8.01 0.33
CA PRO A 2 -39.86 -7.21 1.24
C PRO A 2 -38.54 -7.95 1.47
N THR A 3 -37.43 -7.33 1.10
CA THR A 3 -36.07 -7.81 1.38
C THR A 3 -35.79 -7.62 2.86
N THR A 4 -35.64 -8.73 3.58
CA THR A 4 -35.22 -8.74 4.98
C THR A 4 -33.85 -8.05 5.09
N PRO A 5 -33.66 -7.09 6.03
CA PRO A 5 -32.35 -6.52 6.25
C PRO A 5 -31.40 -7.61 6.75
N LYS A 6 -30.25 -7.75 6.08
CA LYS A 6 -29.18 -8.67 6.45
C LYS A 6 -28.72 -8.30 7.87
N LYS A 7 -29.10 -9.11 8.87
CA LYS A 7 -28.53 -9.05 10.21
C LYS A 7 -27.07 -9.48 10.09
N TRP A 8 -26.17 -8.56 10.39
CA TRP A 8 -24.77 -8.88 10.58
C TRP A 8 -24.66 -9.48 11.98
N ASP A 9 -24.43 -10.79 12.06
CA ASP A 9 -24.15 -11.43 13.34
C ASP A 9 -22.83 -10.87 13.87
N ALA A 10 -22.85 -10.41 15.13
CA ALA A 10 -21.74 -9.74 15.82
C ALA A 10 -20.51 -10.64 16.10
N ALA A 11 -20.35 -11.74 15.36
CA ALA A 11 -19.34 -12.77 15.55
C ALA A 11 -18.25 -12.79 14.45
N ASP A 12 -18.34 -11.93 13.43
CA ASP A 12 -17.38 -11.87 12.32
C ASP A 12 -16.68 -10.51 12.23
N THR A 13 -16.50 -9.84 13.37
CA THR A 13 -15.80 -8.56 13.48
C THR A 13 -14.28 -8.73 13.65
N GLY A 14 -13.71 -9.87 13.21
CA GLY A 14 -12.33 -10.30 13.48
C GLY A 14 -11.27 -9.24 13.15
N GLY A 15 -11.01 -8.34 14.09
CA GLY A 15 -10.06 -7.23 13.97
C GLY A 15 -10.66 -5.81 13.93
N ILE A 16 -11.98 -5.62 13.89
CA ILE A 16 -12.60 -4.28 13.94
C ILE A 16 -12.32 -3.59 15.28
N ASP A 17 -12.26 -4.34 16.38
CA ASP A 17 -11.94 -3.82 17.71
C ASP A 17 -10.52 -3.23 17.80
N LEU A 18 -9.67 -3.52 16.81
CA LEU A 18 -8.32 -2.98 16.72
C LEU A 18 -8.28 -1.67 15.95
N VAL A 19 -9.32 -1.33 15.18
CA VAL A 19 -9.37 -0.14 14.33
C VAL A 19 -9.80 1.07 15.17
N GLU A 20 -8.92 2.06 15.25
CA GLU A 20 -9.20 3.33 15.91
C GLU A 20 -9.91 4.30 14.97
N GLU A 21 -9.38 4.44 13.75
CA GLU A 21 -9.83 5.45 12.81
C GLU A 21 -9.68 4.94 11.37
N VAL A 22 -10.65 5.28 10.54
CA VAL A 22 -10.58 5.08 9.09
C VAL A 22 -10.84 6.42 8.40
N THR A 23 -9.86 6.89 7.63
CA THR A 23 -9.91 8.17 6.92
C THR A 23 -9.82 7.95 5.42
N LEU A 24 -10.76 8.46 4.63
CA LEU A 24 -10.65 8.46 3.17
C LEU A 24 -9.53 9.42 2.74
N LEU A 25 -8.49 8.91 2.09
CA LEU A 25 -7.38 9.72 1.57
C LEU A 25 -7.63 10.19 0.14
N ALA A 26 -8.13 9.28 -0.71
CA ALA A 26 -8.33 9.57 -2.14
C ALA A 26 -9.36 8.63 -2.78
N VAL A 27 -9.94 9.10 -3.87
CA VAL A 27 -10.76 8.32 -4.79
C VAL A 27 -10.13 8.41 -6.17
N GLY A 28 -9.69 7.27 -6.69
CA GLY A 28 -9.17 7.14 -8.05
C GLY A 28 -10.26 6.73 -9.02
N GLY A 29 -9.87 6.48 -10.28
CA GLY A 29 -10.81 6.01 -11.30
C GLY A 29 -11.27 4.56 -11.14
N TYR A 30 -10.56 3.74 -10.34
CA TYR A 30 -10.81 2.30 -10.21
C TYR A 30 -10.75 1.78 -8.77
N ASN A 31 -10.41 2.64 -7.81
CA ASN A 31 -10.35 2.28 -6.40
C ASN A 31 -10.56 3.50 -5.49
N SER A 32 -10.84 3.20 -4.23
CA SER A 32 -10.74 4.14 -3.11
C SER A 32 -9.53 3.79 -2.24
N THR A 33 -8.88 4.80 -1.68
CA THR A 33 -7.70 4.67 -0.82
C THR A 33 -8.00 5.24 0.55
N TRP A 34 -7.85 4.42 1.59
CA TRP A 34 -8.20 4.73 2.97
C TRP A 34 -6.97 4.58 3.86
N LEU A 35 -6.79 5.48 4.82
CA LEU A 35 -5.86 5.31 5.93
C LEU A 35 -6.60 4.61 7.07
N VAL A 36 -6.06 3.51 7.55
CA VAL A 36 -6.56 2.82 8.73
C VAL A 36 -5.53 2.98 9.85
N LYS A 37 -5.96 3.51 10.99
CA LYS A 37 -5.17 3.58 12.23
C LYS A 37 -5.68 2.54 13.20
N LEU A 38 -4.76 1.92 13.93
CA LEU A 38 -5.05 0.88 14.90
C LEU A 38 -4.84 1.39 16.34
N HIS A 39 -5.78 1.12 17.25
CA HIS A 39 -5.69 1.46 18.68
C HIS A 39 -4.43 0.86 19.32
N GLN A 40 -4.16 -0.38 18.97
CA GLN A 40 -3.00 -1.14 19.36
C GLN A 40 -2.67 -2.07 18.21
N SER A 41 -1.56 -1.84 17.53
CA SER A 41 -1.03 -2.82 16.58
C SER A 41 -0.73 -4.11 17.35
N PRO A 42 -1.42 -5.22 17.07
CA PRO A 42 -1.15 -6.47 17.74
C PRO A 42 0.16 -7.02 17.19
N GLU A 43 0.96 -7.61 18.08
CA GLU A 43 2.13 -8.39 17.68
C GLU A 43 1.70 -9.44 16.64
N GLY A 44 2.17 -9.28 15.39
CA GLY A 44 2.00 -10.29 14.33
C GLY A 44 0.78 -10.18 13.42
N THR A 45 -0.08 -9.16 13.51
CA THR A 45 -1.31 -9.12 12.66
C THR A 45 -1.07 -8.65 11.22
N LEU A 46 -0.01 -7.88 10.97
CA LEU A 46 0.36 -7.37 9.65
C LEU A 46 1.81 -7.71 9.32
N THR A 47 2.19 -8.97 9.45
CA THR A 47 3.44 -9.46 8.84
C THR A 47 3.27 -9.46 7.32
N PRO A 48 4.20 -8.86 6.55
CA PRO A 48 4.19 -8.96 5.10
C PRO A 48 4.24 -10.44 4.72
N MET A 49 3.36 -10.85 3.82
CA MET A 49 3.47 -12.18 3.22
C MET A 49 4.79 -12.27 2.45
N ASN A 50 5.78 -12.91 3.06
CA ASN A 50 7.04 -13.28 2.45
C ASN A 50 6.81 -14.49 1.54
N ASP A 51 6.37 -14.24 0.30
CA ASP A 51 6.70 -15.15 -0.79
C ASP A 51 8.07 -14.70 -1.34
N GLU A 52 9.10 -15.45 -0.93
CA GLU A 52 10.49 -15.45 -1.41
C GLU A 52 11.18 -14.09 -1.66
N GLY A 53 12.00 -13.67 -0.69
CA GLY A 53 13.19 -12.83 -0.95
C GLY A 53 13.07 -11.32 -0.75
N GLY A 54 11.99 -10.82 -0.13
CA GLY A 54 11.94 -9.44 0.34
C GLY A 54 12.79 -9.22 1.61
N PRO A 55 13.31 -8.00 1.87
CA PRO A 55 14.01 -7.72 3.12
C PRO A 55 13.09 -8.05 4.29
N GLU A 56 13.53 -9.02 5.07
CA GLU A 56 12.86 -9.50 6.28
C GLU A 56 12.56 -8.29 7.17
N LEU A 57 11.30 -8.12 7.56
CA LEU A 57 11.01 -7.25 8.68
C LEU A 57 11.78 -7.81 9.87
N THR A 58 12.80 -7.09 10.32
CA THR A 58 13.41 -7.33 11.63
C THR A 58 12.27 -7.48 12.62
N ASN A 59 12.14 -8.68 13.21
CA ASN A 59 11.14 -9.02 14.21
C ASN A 59 10.83 -7.80 15.11
N GLY A 60 9.61 -7.26 15.03
CA GLY A 60 9.10 -6.29 16.00
C GLY A 60 8.69 -4.90 15.50
N SER A 61 8.69 -4.59 14.19
CA SER A 61 8.14 -3.29 13.74
C SER A 61 6.61 -3.31 13.82
N ARG A 62 6.07 -2.69 14.87
CA ARG A 62 4.65 -2.52 15.13
C ARG A 62 4.00 -1.65 14.04
N VAL A 63 3.03 -2.18 13.30
CA VAL A 63 2.27 -1.43 12.27
C VAL A 63 1.04 -0.79 12.91
N ASP A 64 1.13 0.47 13.28
CA ASP A 64 0.06 1.27 13.89
C ASP A 64 -0.90 1.90 12.87
N ARG A 65 -0.45 2.04 11.61
CA ARG A 65 -1.24 2.58 10.50
C ARG A 65 -0.90 1.90 9.17
N PHE A 66 -1.90 1.71 8.32
CA PHE A 66 -1.74 1.15 6.98
C PHE A 66 -2.72 1.78 5.99
N VAL A 67 -2.45 1.62 4.70
CA VAL A 67 -3.30 2.06 3.61
C VAL A 67 -4.12 0.87 3.11
N LEU A 68 -5.44 1.04 3.07
CA LEU A 68 -6.37 0.09 2.49
C LEU A 68 -6.87 0.61 1.14
N ARG A 69 -6.70 -0.18 0.09
CA ARG A 69 -7.19 0.12 -1.25
C ARG A 69 -8.30 -0.85 -1.61
N LEU A 70 -9.47 -0.31 -1.93
CA LEU A 70 -10.67 -1.07 -2.27
C LEU A 70 -11.05 -0.79 -3.73
N PRO A 71 -11.02 -1.80 -4.61
CA PRO A 71 -11.46 -1.66 -6.00
C PRO A 71 -12.94 -1.29 -6.08
N PHE A 72 -13.30 -0.60 -7.15
CA PHE A 72 -14.69 -0.34 -7.51
C PHE A 72 -15.25 -1.44 -8.42
N GLU A 73 -16.56 -1.38 -8.66
CA GLU A 73 -17.27 -2.35 -9.50
C GLU A 73 -16.74 -2.43 -10.93
N ASP A 74 -16.19 -1.34 -11.45
CA ASP A 74 -15.60 -1.23 -12.78
C ASP A 74 -14.12 -1.66 -12.84
N ALA A 75 -13.52 -2.05 -11.71
CA ALA A 75 -12.15 -2.52 -11.69
C ALA A 75 -11.99 -3.86 -12.42
N LEU A 76 -10.85 -4.03 -13.11
CA LEU A 76 -10.51 -5.25 -13.85
C LEU A 76 -9.95 -6.32 -12.90
N VAL A 77 -10.72 -6.67 -11.88
CA VAL A 77 -10.37 -7.73 -10.92
C VAL A 77 -10.43 -9.12 -11.57
N PRO A 78 -9.63 -10.10 -11.12
CA PRO A 78 -8.58 -9.98 -10.10
C PRO A 78 -7.28 -9.36 -10.64
N ASN A 79 -7.14 -9.31 -11.97
CA ASN A 79 -5.88 -9.00 -12.66
C ASN A 79 -5.29 -7.64 -12.28
N GLN A 80 -6.12 -6.63 -12.06
CA GLN A 80 -5.66 -5.31 -11.68
C GLN A 80 -5.00 -5.30 -10.29
N VAL A 81 -5.57 -6.03 -9.33
CA VAL A 81 -5.03 -6.16 -7.97
C VAL A 81 -3.76 -6.99 -7.99
N THR A 82 -3.75 -8.13 -8.68
CA THR A 82 -2.57 -9.01 -8.75
C THR A 82 -1.40 -8.33 -9.46
N ASN A 83 -1.65 -7.63 -10.57
CA ASN A 83 -0.62 -6.90 -11.31
C ASN A 83 -0.04 -5.75 -10.49
N GLU A 84 -0.88 -5.00 -9.74
CA GLU A 84 -0.41 -3.90 -8.90
C GLU A 84 0.53 -4.42 -7.79
N VAL A 85 0.15 -5.51 -7.12
CA VAL A 85 0.98 -6.14 -6.08
C VAL A 85 2.26 -6.72 -6.67
N ALA A 86 2.18 -7.42 -7.81
CA ALA A 86 3.33 -7.99 -8.49
C ALA A 86 4.33 -6.90 -8.90
N PHE A 87 3.85 -5.77 -9.42
CA PHE A 87 4.69 -4.63 -9.79
C PHE A 87 5.38 -4.01 -8.58
N LYS A 88 4.67 -3.78 -7.47
CA LYS A 88 5.27 -3.26 -6.23
C LYS A 88 6.37 -4.18 -5.71
N ARG A 89 6.13 -5.49 -5.67
CA ARG A 89 7.13 -6.49 -5.28
C ARG A 89 8.34 -6.51 -6.23
N PHE A 90 8.10 -6.40 -7.53
CA PHE A 90 9.16 -6.32 -8.53
C PHE A 90 10.04 -5.08 -8.33
N VAL A 91 9.44 -3.90 -8.15
CA VAL A 91 10.19 -2.65 -7.92
C VAL A 91 10.97 -2.73 -6.60
N ALA A 92 10.36 -3.21 -5.52
CA ALA A 92 11.03 -3.36 -4.23
C ALA A 92 12.27 -4.28 -4.31
N SER A 93 12.19 -5.38 -5.06
CA SER A 93 13.28 -6.35 -5.20
C SER A 93 14.36 -5.94 -6.21
N ARG A 94 13.98 -5.29 -7.31
CA ARG A 94 14.91 -4.98 -8.42
C ARG A 94 15.43 -3.54 -8.41
N LEU A 95 14.71 -2.63 -7.77
CA LEU A 95 14.99 -1.19 -7.77
C LEU A 95 14.90 -0.65 -6.33
N PRO A 96 15.76 -1.09 -5.40
CA PRO A 96 15.65 -0.75 -3.97
C PRO A 96 15.84 0.74 -3.66
N HIS A 97 16.34 1.52 -4.62
CA HIS A 97 16.46 2.98 -4.51
C HIS A 97 15.14 3.72 -4.81
N ILE A 98 14.17 3.04 -5.43
CA ILE A 98 12.83 3.57 -5.68
C ILE A 98 11.94 3.14 -4.52
N PRO A 99 11.50 4.09 -3.66
CA PRO A 99 10.64 3.73 -2.54
C PRO A 99 9.25 3.38 -3.07
N VAL A 100 8.76 2.20 -2.69
CA VAL A 100 7.41 1.72 -2.98
C VAL A 100 6.77 1.20 -1.70
N PRO A 101 5.44 1.35 -1.51
CA PRO A 101 4.76 0.83 -0.34
C PRO A 101 4.93 -0.68 -0.25
N ARG A 102 5.30 -1.18 0.94
CA ARG A 102 5.28 -2.62 1.19
C ARG A 102 3.85 -3.11 1.32
N VAL A 103 3.50 -4.14 0.55
CA VAL A 103 2.19 -4.81 0.67
C VAL A 103 2.21 -5.75 1.87
N PHE A 104 1.33 -5.53 2.84
CA PHE A 104 1.17 -6.40 4.00
C PHE A 104 0.31 -7.62 3.63
N ARG A 105 -0.86 -7.34 3.05
CA ARG A 105 -1.84 -8.36 2.67
C ARG A 105 -2.62 -7.88 1.45
N PHE A 106 -3.07 -8.80 0.62
CA PHE A 106 -4.00 -8.49 -0.46
C PHE A 106 -4.91 -9.69 -0.69
N GLU A 107 -6.06 -9.42 -1.27
CA GLU A 107 -6.97 -10.45 -1.77
C GLU A 107 -7.44 -10.02 -3.15
N ALA A 108 -7.32 -10.91 -4.12
CA ALA A 108 -7.71 -10.66 -5.50
C ALA A 108 -8.65 -11.77 -5.93
N THR A 109 -9.92 -11.42 -6.09
CA THR A 109 -11.00 -12.34 -6.49
C THR A 109 -11.69 -11.79 -7.73
N ASP A 110 -12.63 -12.56 -8.30
CA ASP A 110 -13.43 -12.09 -9.43
C ASP A 110 -14.48 -11.02 -9.06
N ARG A 111 -14.54 -10.64 -7.78
CA ARG A 111 -15.47 -9.63 -7.26
C ARG A 111 -14.72 -8.47 -6.61
N TYR A 112 -15.20 -7.25 -6.86
CA TYR A 112 -14.58 -6.04 -6.32
C TYR A 112 -14.75 -5.92 -4.81
N ASP A 113 -15.90 -6.34 -4.27
CA ASP A 113 -16.27 -6.17 -2.86
C ASP A 113 -15.53 -7.13 -1.91
N THR A 114 -14.91 -8.17 -2.45
CA THR A 114 -14.05 -9.11 -1.73
C THR A 114 -12.56 -8.93 -2.05
N SER A 115 -12.22 -7.98 -2.92
CA SER A 115 -10.83 -7.71 -3.31
C SER A 115 -10.29 -6.49 -2.58
N TYR A 116 -9.03 -6.52 -2.15
CA TYR A 116 -8.38 -5.38 -1.49
C TYR A 116 -6.86 -5.48 -1.52
N ILE A 117 -6.19 -4.35 -1.26
CA ILE A 117 -4.76 -4.28 -0.96
C ILE A 117 -4.56 -3.52 0.34
N ALA A 118 -3.90 -4.13 1.32
CA ALA A 118 -3.46 -3.51 2.55
C ALA A 118 -1.93 -3.32 2.51
N GLU A 119 -1.47 -2.09 2.60
CA GLU A 119 -0.07 -1.72 2.39
C GLU A 119 0.44 -0.65 3.35
N GLU A 120 1.75 -0.47 3.36
CA GLU A 120 2.44 0.53 4.17
C GLU A 120 1.94 1.94 3.88
N PHE A 121 1.67 2.68 4.95
CA PHE A 121 1.46 4.11 4.85
C PHE A 121 2.79 4.83 4.68
N MET A 122 2.98 5.48 3.53
CA MET A 122 4.15 6.31 3.27
C MET A 122 3.89 7.75 3.69
N ASP A 123 4.59 8.19 4.74
CA ASP A 123 4.52 9.56 5.20
C ASP A 123 5.28 10.48 4.25
N GLY A 124 4.55 11.30 3.50
CA GLY A 124 5.12 12.16 2.48
C GLY A 124 4.12 13.19 1.99
N SER A 125 4.63 14.36 1.63
CA SER A 125 3.84 15.38 0.96
C SER A 125 3.83 15.15 -0.54
N ASN A 126 2.66 15.31 -1.16
CA ASN A 126 2.54 15.30 -2.61
C ASN A 126 3.47 16.34 -3.24
N LEU A 127 4.15 15.96 -4.32
CA LEU A 127 5.07 16.85 -5.00
C LEU A 127 4.38 18.14 -5.47
N SER A 128 3.12 18.06 -5.93
CA SER A 128 2.35 19.24 -6.35
C SER A 128 2.21 20.29 -5.25
N SER A 129 2.06 19.87 -3.99
CA SER A 129 1.93 20.75 -2.83
C SER A 129 3.25 21.40 -2.44
N ALA A 130 4.37 20.67 -2.55
CA ALA A 130 5.69 21.15 -2.13
C ALA A 130 6.51 21.83 -3.25
N ARG A 131 6.21 21.55 -4.53
CA ARG A 131 7.04 22.01 -5.66
C ARG A 131 7.14 23.53 -5.75
N MET A 132 6.11 24.26 -5.34
CA MET A 132 6.11 25.72 -5.40
C MET A 132 7.00 26.38 -4.33
N SER A 133 7.24 25.71 -3.21
CA SER A 133 8.13 26.22 -2.15
C SER A 133 9.60 25.87 -2.39
N PHE A 134 9.92 25.04 -3.38
CA PHE A 134 11.29 24.66 -3.70
C PHE A 134 12.04 25.76 -4.46
N THR A 135 13.30 25.95 -4.09
CA THR A 135 14.26 26.75 -4.85
C THR A 135 14.59 26.09 -6.18
N LEU A 136 15.20 26.84 -7.11
CA LEU A 136 15.62 26.29 -8.40
C LEU A 136 16.58 25.10 -8.24
N SER A 137 17.60 25.24 -7.38
CA SER A 137 18.56 24.17 -7.10
C SER A 137 17.90 22.91 -6.52
N GLN A 138 16.88 23.07 -5.66
CA GLN A 138 16.10 21.93 -5.15
C GLN A 138 15.29 21.24 -6.24
N LYS A 139 14.70 22.01 -7.17
CA LYS A 139 13.96 21.47 -8.33
C LYS A 139 14.89 20.70 -9.26
N GLU A 140 16.09 21.21 -9.51
CA GLU A 140 17.12 20.55 -10.32
C GLU A 140 17.62 19.25 -9.66
N SER A 141 17.91 19.29 -8.35
CA SER A 141 18.31 18.11 -7.59
C SER A 141 17.20 17.04 -7.58
N LEU A 142 15.94 17.44 -7.44
CA LEU A 142 14.80 16.53 -7.52
C LEU A 142 14.66 15.94 -8.93
N ALA A 143 14.75 16.76 -9.97
CA ALA A 143 14.68 16.30 -11.35
C ALA A 143 15.79 15.29 -11.66
N LEU A 144 17.02 15.53 -11.17
CA LEU A 144 18.11 14.57 -11.26
C LEU A 144 17.75 13.26 -10.55
N LYS A 145 17.28 13.31 -9.30
CA LYS A 145 16.87 12.12 -8.55
C LYS A 145 15.78 11.30 -9.25
N LEU A 146 14.83 11.96 -9.91
CA LEU A 146 13.78 11.31 -10.70
C LEU A 146 14.28 10.76 -12.03
N ALA A 147 15.29 11.41 -12.63
CA ALA A 147 15.82 11.06 -13.94
C ALA A 147 16.94 10.01 -13.89
N ILE A 148 17.52 9.70 -12.72
CA ILE A 148 18.57 8.68 -12.58
C ILE A 148 18.06 7.36 -13.17
N PRO A 149 18.63 6.90 -14.30
CA PRO A 149 18.26 5.63 -14.87
C PRO A 149 18.75 4.49 -13.96
N PRO A 150 18.00 3.38 -13.85
CA PRO A 150 18.42 2.19 -13.08
C PRO A 150 19.82 1.67 -13.43
N SER A 151 20.32 1.99 -14.64
CA SER A 151 21.60 1.54 -15.18
C SER A 151 22.82 2.36 -14.75
N THR A 152 22.65 3.48 -14.02
CA THR A 152 23.76 4.39 -13.67
C THR A 152 24.29 4.24 -12.23
N LEU A 153 23.75 3.29 -11.45
CA LEU A 153 24.24 3.00 -10.10
C LEU A 153 25.35 1.93 -10.14
N PRO A 154 26.43 2.09 -9.34
CA PRO A 154 27.58 1.19 -9.36
C PRO A 154 27.18 -0.25 -9.02
N ARG A 155 27.60 -1.20 -9.86
CA ARG A 155 27.36 -2.64 -9.76
C ARG A 155 28.06 -3.33 -8.56
N SER A 156 28.60 -2.59 -7.60
CA SER A 156 29.56 -3.11 -6.63
C SER A 156 28.97 -3.93 -5.48
N ASN A 157 27.64 -4.12 -5.39
CA ASN A 157 27.01 -4.84 -4.28
C ASN A 157 26.25 -6.11 -4.72
N LEU A 158 26.67 -6.74 -5.81
CA LEU A 158 26.20 -8.08 -6.21
C LEU A 158 27.34 -9.09 -6.06
N THR A 159 27.65 -9.43 -4.80
CA THR A 159 28.35 -10.65 -4.39
C THR A 159 27.72 -11.13 -3.09
#